data_AF-A0A1C5VKC3-F1
#
_entry.id   AF-A0A1C5VKC3-F1
#
_cell.length_a   1.000
_cell.length_b   1.000
_cell.length_c   1.000
_cell.angle_alpha   90.00
_cell.angle_beta   90.00
_cell.angle_gamma   90.00
#
_symmetry.space_group_name_H-M   'P 1'
#
loop_
_entity.id
_entity.type
_entity.pdbx_description
1 polymer ?
#
loop_
_entity_poly.entity_id
_entity_poly.type
_entity_poly.pdbx_seq_one_letter_code
_entity_poly.pdbx_strand_id
1 'polypeptide(L)'
;MKKKIFIITGVLLCILTGIVIVPSVIRTRQAVKEFEKDFHASANSGTDSAGTDSEDEPAAKNEEVSEEEEKKAFELDTYLDHRDMTHRLYIYDMDYIEKAISFEKKSLQDFEEVIQQNPKIPDKFKPLMEEYCKCVFEKYPDVELRPFYQNLQSLEVVECTEDELLKVSWDVYSCGCYVKSENKIYVLKDKEYEEGTWDYQVIFHELSHCLRDSHYTDEDGNKVYIQFAGLNYYDVPNAEAINSLFAVSLFDYEENDIAYQMQSNAHKIMIECMDNYSLDDYVNHSLGYYAKQLDEYNQDDNYATTILTLMDEQYHDYYDEKTAENPEKYYPIYDYISNMYLGKHLKAGMSQEEARGIMDEMLEKLLFDVPEEYHIDRDHFYEYLEKYYTEKFSAT
;
A
#
# COMPACT_ATOMS: atom_id res chain seq x y z
N MET A 1 -0.04 23.86 66.48
CA MET A 1 1.19 23.84 65.66
C MET A 1 1.04 22.78 64.58
N LYS A 2 0.65 23.22 63.37
CA LYS A 2 0.66 22.42 62.14
C LYS A 2 2.05 22.55 61.51
N LYS A 3 2.68 21.44 61.11
CA LYS A 3 3.64 21.43 59.99
C LYS A 3 4.02 19.99 59.58
N LYS A 4 3.90 19.76 58.27
CA LYS A 4 4.62 18.81 57.41
C LYS A 4 4.34 17.32 57.62
N ILE A 5 3.61 16.73 56.67
CA ILE A 5 4.04 15.65 55.74
C ILE A 5 2.78 15.29 54.94
N PHE A 6 2.63 15.97 53.81
CA PHE A 6 1.77 15.58 52.67
C PHE A 6 2.68 15.81 51.46
N ILE A 7 2.58 14.96 50.45
CA ILE A 7 3.50 14.81 49.28
C ILE A 7 4.66 13.83 49.56
N ILE A 8 4.38 12.52 49.66
CA ILE A 8 5.25 11.43 49.14
C ILE A 8 4.41 10.22 48.68
N THR A 9 3.16 10.05 49.12
CA THR A 9 2.39 8.83 48.81
C THR A 9 1.72 8.78 47.42
N GLY A 10 1.62 9.90 46.69
CA GLY A 10 0.97 9.96 45.37
C GLY A 10 1.91 9.75 44.17
N VAL A 11 3.22 9.97 44.34
CA VAL A 11 4.19 9.89 43.23
C VAL A 11 4.76 8.47 43.09
N LEU A 12 4.87 7.71 44.18
CA LEU A 12 5.34 6.32 44.14
C LEU A 12 4.31 5.34 43.55
N LEU A 13 3.02 5.63 43.66
CA LEU A 13 1.98 4.78 43.06
C LEU A 13 1.89 4.96 41.54
N CYS A 14 2.15 6.17 41.02
CA CYS A 14 2.18 6.43 39.57
C CYS A 14 3.43 5.87 38.88
N ILE A 15 4.56 5.78 39.60
CA ILE A 15 5.79 5.15 39.09
C ILE A 15 5.63 3.61 39.06
N LEU A 16 4.92 3.01 40.02
CA LEU A 16 4.74 1.56 40.06
C LEU A 16 3.65 1.05 39.09
N THR A 17 2.61 1.84 38.76
CA THR A 17 1.67 1.48 37.69
C THR A 17 2.26 1.69 36.29
N GLY A 18 3.15 2.69 36.11
CA GLY A 18 3.90 2.88 34.86
C GLY A 18 4.93 1.77 34.59
N ILE A 19 5.55 1.19 35.62
CA ILE A 19 6.56 0.13 35.44
C ILE A 19 5.96 -1.25 35.14
N VAL A 20 4.66 -1.49 35.39
CA VAL A 20 4.03 -2.79 35.12
C VAL A 20 3.14 -2.78 33.87
N ILE A 21 2.55 -1.63 33.50
CA ILE A 21 1.70 -1.52 32.31
C ILE A 21 2.53 -1.29 31.04
N VAL A 22 3.63 -0.52 31.11
CA VAL A 22 4.49 -0.25 29.93
C VAL A 22 5.16 -1.52 29.39
N PRO A 23 5.71 -2.44 30.21
CA PRO A 23 6.23 -3.71 29.70
C PRO A 23 5.11 -4.63 29.18
N SER A 24 3.89 -4.53 29.71
CA SER A 24 2.75 -5.30 29.22
C SER A 24 2.33 -4.86 27.83
N VAL A 25 2.23 -3.55 27.59
CA VAL A 25 1.87 -3.00 26.27
C VAL A 25 3.00 -3.21 25.27
N ILE A 26 4.26 -2.97 25.63
CA ILE A 26 5.41 -3.22 24.75
C ILE A 26 5.52 -4.71 24.39
N ARG A 27 5.35 -5.61 25.36
CA ARG A 27 5.42 -7.05 25.11
C ARG A 27 4.21 -7.57 24.32
N THR A 28 3.05 -6.95 24.47
CA THR A 28 1.87 -7.23 23.63
C THR A 28 2.09 -6.72 22.21
N ARG A 29 2.64 -5.51 22.04
CA ARG A 29 3.01 -4.95 20.73
C ARG A 29 4.08 -5.78 20.02
N GLN A 30 5.12 -6.24 20.73
CA GLN A 30 6.13 -7.13 20.18
C GLN A 30 5.55 -8.51 19.83
N ALA A 31 4.66 -9.07 20.65
CA ALA A 31 4.01 -10.35 20.36
C ALA A 31 3.02 -10.26 19.19
N VAL A 32 2.33 -9.12 19.03
CA VAL A 32 1.45 -8.86 17.87
C VAL A 32 2.29 -8.70 16.61
N LYS A 33 3.38 -7.91 16.63
CA LYS A 33 4.33 -7.82 15.51
C LYS A 33 4.91 -9.18 15.10
N GLU A 34 5.31 -10.00 16.07
CA GLU A 34 5.80 -11.37 15.81
C GLU A 34 4.71 -12.24 15.19
N PHE A 35 3.47 -12.13 15.65
CA PHE A 35 2.33 -12.85 15.09
C PHE A 35 1.93 -12.37 13.69
N GLU A 36 1.93 -11.06 13.42
CA GLU A 36 1.70 -10.50 12.08
C GLU A 36 2.75 -10.99 11.09
N LYS A 37 4.03 -10.95 11.48
CA LYS A 37 5.14 -11.46 10.66
C LYS A 37 4.94 -12.94 10.33
N ASP A 38 4.61 -13.77 11.33
CA ASP A 38 4.34 -15.20 11.14
C ASP A 38 3.09 -15.44 10.27
N PHE A 39 2.06 -14.60 10.40
CA PHE A 39 0.83 -14.69 9.60
C PHE A 39 1.08 -14.32 8.13
N HIS A 40 1.75 -13.20 7.86
CA HIS A 40 2.10 -12.77 6.50
C HIS A 40 3.10 -13.72 5.83
N ALA A 41 4.07 -14.26 6.57
CA ALA A 41 4.94 -15.32 6.07
C ALA A 41 4.16 -16.60 5.74
N SER A 42 3.12 -16.94 6.51
CA SER A 42 2.23 -18.08 6.21
C SER A 42 1.31 -17.82 5.01
N ALA A 43 0.87 -16.57 4.82
CA ALA A 43 0.04 -16.18 3.68
C ALA A 43 0.85 -16.18 2.37
N ASN A 44 2.12 -15.75 2.41
CA ASN A 44 3.03 -15.81 1.27
C ASN A 44 3.56 -17.22 0.98
N SER A 45 3.43 -18.16 1.92
CA SER A 45 3.79 -19.58 1.71
C SER A 45 2.58 -20.49 1.50
N GLY A 46 1.37 -19.94 1.43
CA GLY A 46 0.10 -20.68 1.43
C GLY A 46 -0.71 -20.52 0.16
N THR A 47 -0.30 -21.15 -0.94
CA THR A 47 -1.27 -21.67 -1.91
C THR A 47 -2.05 -22.82 -1.27
N ASP A 48 -3.05 -22.53 -0.46
CA ASP A 48 -3.98 -23.55 0.01
C ASP A 48 -5.05 -23.80 -1.05
N SER A 49 -4.67 -24.69 -1.96
CA SER A 49 -5.60 -25.50 -2.73
C SER A 49 -6.51 -26.29 -1.80
N ALA A 50 -7.77 -26.42 -2.23
CA ALA A 50 -8.80 -27.28 -1.67
C ALA A 50 -8.26 -28.64 -1.16
N GLY A 51 -8.71 -29.03 0.03
CA GLY A 51 -8.19 -30.17 0.75
C GLY A 51 -8.35 -31.53 0.06
N THR A 52 -7.43 -32.44 0.40
CA THR A 52 -7.63 -33.89 0.44
C THR A 52 -6.69 -34.51 1.46
N ASP A 53 -7.16 -35.61 2.05
CA ASP A 53 -6.62 -36.34 3.18
C ASP A 53 -5.18 -36.86 3.02
N SER A 54 -4.57 -37.07 4.20
CA SER A 54 -3.29 -37.73 4.49
C SER A 54 -3.05 -39.06 3.78
N GLU A 55 -1.80 -39.32 3.37
CA GLU A 55 -1.02 -40.53 3.75
C GLU A 55 0.43 -40.49 3.20
N ASP A 56 1.38 -40.70 4.12
CA ASP A 56 2.76 -41.23 4.02
C ASP A 56 3.78 -40.75 2.95
N GLU A 57 4.86 -40.11 3.45
CA GLU A 57 6.16 -39.96 2.78
C GLU A 57 6.83 -41.31 2.44
N PRO A 58 7.67 -41.32 1.39
CA PRO A 58 9.06 -41.67 1.68
C PRO A 58 10.08 -40.72 1.04
N ALA A 59 11.10 -40.39 1.83
CA ALA A 59 12.29 -39.65 1.46
C ALA A 59 12.98 -40.18 0.18
N ALA A 60 13.25 -39.28 -0.78
CA ALA A 60 14.08 -39.54 -1.94
C ALA A 60 15.06 -38.39 -2.22
N LYS A 61 16.33 -38.72 -1.95
CA LYS A 61 17.61 -38.27 -2.54
C LYS A 61 17.63 -37.02 -3.44
N ASN A 62 18.53 -36.11 -3.07
CA ASN A 62 19.13 -35.06 -3.89
C ASN A 62 19.53 -35.56 -5.29
N GLU A 63 18.82 -35.10 -6.30
CA GLU A 63 19.32 -34.96 -7.66
C GLU A 63 19.42 -33.45 -7.95
N GLU A 64 20.62 -33.00 -8.32
CA GLU A 64 20.84 -31.67 -8.89
C GLU A 64 20.06 -31.59 -10.21
N VAL A 65 18.92 -30.89 -10.19
CA VAL A 65 18.16 -30.56 -11.38
C VAL A 65 18.69 -29.22 -11.91
N SER A 66 19.53 -29.30 -12.94
CA SER A 66 19.79 -28.17 -13.83
C SER A 66 18.61 -28.05 -14.79
N GLU A 67 17.64 -27.22 -14.46
CA GLU A 67 16.57 -26.80 -15.37
C GLU A 67 16.76 -25.31 -15.66
N GLU A 68 17.12 -25.00 -16.91
CA GLU A 68 16.72 -23.73 -17.52
C GLU A 68 15.19 -23.77 -17.57
N GLU A 69 14.53 -23.32 -16.48
CA GLU A 69 13.10 -23.05 -16.52
C GLU A 69 12.86 -22.02 -17.62
N GLU A 70 12.10 -22.38 -18.65
CA GLU A 70 11.45 -21.40 -19.52
C GLU A 70 10.71 -20.44 -18.59
N LYS A 71 11.23 -19.21 -18.43
CA LYS A 71 10.56 -18.17 -17.65
C LYS A 71 9.14 -18.04 -18.18
N LYS A 72 8.18 -18.54 -17.41
CA LYS A 72 6.77 -18.45 -17.75
C LYS A 72 6.42 -16.96 -17.81
N ALA A 73 5.87 -16.51 -18.93
CA ALA A 73 5.46 -15.12 -19.08
C ALA A 73 4.53 -14.72 -17.93
N PHE A 74 4.74 -13.54 -17.34
CA PHE A 74 3.88 -13.01 -16.29
C PHE A 74 2.43 -12.92 -16.76
N GLU A 75 1.54 -13.63 -16.06
CA GLU A 75 0.12 -13.69 -16.38
C GLU A 75 -0.60 -12.57 -15.62
N LEU A 76 -1.30 -11.70 -16.35
CA LEU A 76 -2.02 -10.59 -15.73
C LEU A 76 -3.36 -11.07 -15.16
N ASP A 77 -3.63 -10.73 -13.89
CA ASP A 77 -4.92 -10.95 -13.27
C ASP A 77 -5.98 -10.05 -13.91
N THR A 78 -7.03 -10.65 -14.48
CA THR A 78 -8.16 -9.95 -15.12
C THR A 78 -9.46 -10.22 -14.37
N TYR A 79 -10.01 -11.43 -14.49
CA TYR A 79 -11.17 -11.89 -13.72
C TYR A 79 -11.18 -13.41 -13.59
N LEU A 80 -11.86 -13.92 -12.57
CA LEU A 80 -12.14 -15.35 -12.39
C LEU A 80 -13.63 -15.57 -12.13
N ASP A 81 -14.29 -16.32 -13.02
CA ASP A 81 -15.70 -16.64 -12.91
C ASP A 81 -15.89 -18.11 -12.50
N HIS A 82 -16.20 -18.31 -11.22
CA HIS A 82 -16.47 -19.61 -10.62
C HIS A 82 -17.90 -19.70 -10.09
N ARG A 83 -18.83 -18.90 -10.63
CA ARG A 83 -20.22 -18.87 -10.16
C ARG A 83 -20.91 -20.24 -10.25
N ASP A 84 -20.60 -21.00 -11.30
CA ASP A 84 -21.16 -22.35 -11.50
C ASP A 84 -20.67 -23.40 -10.49
N MET A 85 -19.51 -23.18 -9.86
CA MET A 85 -18.87 -24.18 -8.98
C MET A 85 -18.87 -23.78 -7.51
N THR A 86 -18.51 -22.52 -7.23
CA THR A 86 -18.30 -22.02 -5.86
C THR A 86 -19.17 -20.82 -5.53
N HIS A 87 -20.04 -20.38 -6.46
CA HIS A 87 -20.83 -19.15 -6.33
C HIS A 87 -19.94 -17.92 -6.11
N ARG A 88 -18.81 -17.82 -6.82
CA ARG A 88 -17.87 -16.70 -6.69
C ARG A 88 -17.48 -16.08 -8.03
N LEU A 89 -17.38 -14.76 -8.06
CA LEU A 89 -16.80 -13.97 -9.15
C LEU A 89 -15.72 -13.06 -8.56
N TYR A 90 -14.53 -13.08 -9.17
CA TYR A 90 -13.44 -12.16 -8.85
C TYR A 90 -13.18 -11.27 -10.05
N ILE A 91 -13.07 -9.96 -9.83
CA ILE A 91 -12.69 -8.94 -10.81
C ILE A 91 -11.43 -8.25 -10.29
N TYR A 92 -10.37 -8.28 -11.09
CA TYR A 92 -9.10 -7.62 -10.81
C TYR A 92 -8.84 -6.43 -11.72
N ASP A 93 -9.52 -6.40 -12.87
CA ASP A 93 -9.43 -5.36 -13.88
C ASP A 93 -10.83 -4.84 -14.23
N MET A 94 -11.00 -3.52 -14.14
CA MET A 94 -12.29 -2.85 -14.33
C MET A 94 -12.80 -2.91 -15.76
N ASP A 95 -11.99 -3.33 -16.75
CA ASP A 95 -12.47 -3.70 -18.09
C ASP A 95 -13.54 -4.81 -18.04
N TYR A 96 -13.57 -5.59 -16.96
CA TYR A 96 -14.50 -6.70 -16.76
C TYR A 96 -15.65 -6.39 -15.80
N ILE A 97 -15.80 -5.12 -15.39
CA ILE A 97 -16.78 -4.70 -14.39
C ILE A 97 -18.23 -5.05 -14.75
N GLU A 98 -18.57 -5.10 -16.04
CA GLU A 98 -19.91 -5.47 -16.54
C GLU A 98 -20.34 -6.90 -16.12
N LYS A 99 -19.37 -7.76 -15.76
CA LYS A 99 -19.66 -9.11 -15.25
C LYS A 99 -20.20 -9.08 -13.81
N ALA A 100 -19.87 -8.03 -13.07
CA ALA A 100 -20.18 -7.85 -11.65
C ALA A 100 -21.32 -6.84 -11.44
N ILE A 101 -21.19 -5.65 -12.02
CA ILE A 101 -22.11 -4.53 -11.81
C ILE A 101 -22.84 -4.18 -13.11
N SER A 102 -24.16 -4.28 -13.08
CA SER A 102 -25.04 -4.07 -14.24
C SER A 102 -25.63 -2.67 -14.36
N PHE A 103 -25.51 -1.82 -13.34
CA PHE A 103 -26.03 -0.46 -13.39
C PHE A 103 -25.07 0.47 -14.14
N GLU A 104 -25.64 1.50 -14.77
CA GLU A 104 -24.88 2.52 -15.52
C GLU A 104 -24.08 3.44 -14.59
N LYS A 105 -23.00 4.02 -15.13
CA LYS A 105 -22.17 5.03 -14.44
C LYS A 105 -23.04 6.12 -13.81
N LYS A 106 -22.65 6.54 -12.61
CA LYS A 106 -23.38 7.51 -11.78
C LYS A 106 -22.73 8.90 -11.84
N SER A 107 -23.54 9.93 -11.72
CA SER A 107 -23.08 11.32 -11.66
C SER A 107 -22.60 11.67 -10.24
N LEU A 108 -21.77 12.71 -10.11
CA LEU A 108 -21.36 13.22 -8.78
C LEU A 108 -22.56 13.48 -7.85
N GLN A 109 -23.68 13.99 -8.39
CA GLN A 109 -24.89 14.23 -7.61
C GLN A 109 -25.45 12.91 -7.02
N ASP A 110 -25.41 11.81 -7.75
CA ASP A 110 -25.84 10.50 -7.23
C ASP A 110 -24.95 10.05 -6.06
N PHE A 111 -23.64 10.34 -6.11
CA PHE A 111 -22.70 10.06 -5.03
C PHE A 111 -23.00 10.91 -3.78
N GLU A 112 -23.20 12.22 -3.96
CA GLU A 112 -23.61 13.12 -2.86
C GLU A 112 -24.93 12.64 -2.22
N GLU A 113 -25.92 12.26 -3.04
CA GLU A 113 -27.21 11.77 -2.56
C GLU A 113 -27.08 10.45 -1.77
N VAL A 114 -26.31 9.47 -2.24
CA VAL A 114 -26.14 8.20 -1.51
C VAL A 114 -25.40 8.39 -0.19
N ILE A 115 -24.39 9.27 -0.14
CA ILE A 115 -23.68 9.62 1.10
C ILE A 115 -24.64 10.25 2.11
N GLN A 116 -25.45 11.23 1.68
CA GLN A 116 -26.39 11.92 2.56
C GLN A 116 -27.49 11.01 3.09
N GLN A 117 -27.96 10.06 2.27
CA GLN A 117 -29.03 9.13 2.62
C GLN A 117 -28.55 7.95 3.47
N ASN A 118 -27.27 7.59 3.44
CA ASN A 118 -26.75 6.47 4.20
C ASN A 118 -26.68 6.83 5.71
N PRO A 119 -27.51 6.20 6.57
CA PRO A 119 -27.56 6.52 8.00
C PRO A 119 -26.39 5.96 8.81
N LYS A 120 -25.57 5.09 8.20
CA LYS A 120 -24.39 4.48 8.84
C LYS A 120 -23.11 5.30 8.67
N ILE A 121 -23.18 6.38 7.88
CA ILE A 121 -22.13 7.39 7.80
C ILE A 121 -22.53 8.51 8.76
N PRO A 122 -21.79 8.72 9.86
CA PRO A 122 -22.04 9.83 10.79
C PRO A 122 -21.99 11.17 10.06
N ASP A 123 -22.88 12.10 10.44
CA ASP A 123 -23.04 13.39 9.74
C ASP A 123 -21.74 14.20 9.64
N LYS A 124 -20.81 14.04 10.59
CA LYS A 124 -19.51 14.72 10.58
C LYS A 124 -18.58 14.28 9.44
N PHE A 125 -18.73 13.06 8.91
CA PHE A 125 -17.91 12.54 7.82
C PHE A 125 -18.52 12.76 6.44
N LYS A 126 -19.81 13.09 6.35
CA LYS A 126 -20.48 13.27 5.05
C LYS A 126 -19.86 14.39 4.19
N PRO A 127 -19.58 15.60 4.72
CA PRO A 127 -18.97 16.66 3.91
C PRO A 127 -17.62 16.24 3.33
N LEU A 128 -16.83 15.51 4.11
CA LEU A 128 -15.51 15.02 3.73
C LEU A 128 -15.59 13.94 2.65
N MET A 129 -16.57 13.04 2.72
CA MET A 129 -16.80 12.05 1.66
C MET A 129 -17.31 12.67 0.37
N GLU A 130 -18.13 13.72 0.45
CA GLU A 130 -18.55 14.49 -0.72
C GLU A 130 -17.38 15.23 -1.37
N GLU A 131 -16.49 15.79 -0.55
CA GLU A 131 -15.24 16.42 -0.99
C GLU A 131 -14.33 15.41 -1.70
N TYR A 132 -14.12 14.24 -1.10
CA TYR A 132 -13.41 13.13 -1.75
C TYR A 132 -13.98 12.82 -3.14
N CYS A 133 -15.31 12.66 -3.23
CA CYS A 133 -15.97 12.42 -4.52
C CYS A 133 -15.71 13.56 -5.52
N LYS A 134 -15.83 14.83 -5.09
CA LYS A 134 -15.56 15.98 -5.96
C LYS A 134 -14.14 15.93 -6.52
N CYS A 135 -13.15 15.70 -5.68
CA CYS A 135 -11.75 15.62 -6.09
C CYS A 135 -11.51 14.49 -7.09
N VAL A 136 -12.09 13.30 -6.85
CA VAL A 136 -11.97 12.16 -7.77
C VAL A 136 -12.61 12.48 -9.13
N PHE A 137 -13.84 12.99 -9.14
CA PHE A 137 -14.54 13.34 -10.39
C PHE A 137 -13.82 14.44 -11.18
N GLU A 138 -13.16 15.38 -10.51
CA GLU A 138 -12.42 16.46 -11.16
C GLU A 138 -11.07 16.01 -11.71
N LYS A 139 -10.29 15.26 -10.92
CA LYS A 139 -8.91 14.92 -11.26
C LYS A 139 -8.77 13.63 -12.05
N TYR A 140 -9.67 12.68 -11.85
CA TYR A 140 -9.62 11.34 -12.41
C TYR A 140 -10.96 10.97 -13.08
N PRO A 141 -11.39 11.70 -14.13
CA PRO A 141 -12.72 11.54 -14.73
C PRO A 141 -12.93 10.18 -15.43
N ASP A 142 -11.85 9.47 -15.74
CA ASP A 142 -11.90 8.23 -16.52
C ASP A 142 -11.94 6.97 -15.64
N VAL A 143 -11.85 7.11 -14.31
CA VAL A 143 -11.89 5.96 -13.40
C VAL A 143 -13.26 5.30 -13.29
N GLU A 144 -13.29 3.99 -13.04
CA GLU A 144 -14.51 3.21 -12.86
C GLU A 144 -15.03 3.30 -11.42
N LEU A 145 -16.05 4.13 -11.20
CA LEU A 145 -16.58 4.43 -9.88
C LEU A 145 -17.78 3.57 -9.45
N ARG A 146 -18.26 2.64 -10.29
CA ARG A 146 -19.38 1.77 -9.93
C ARG A 146 -19.12 0.92 -8.67
N PRO A 147 -17.92 0.33 -8.45
CA PRO A 147 -17.60 -0.34 -7.19
C PRO A 147 -17.75 0.58 -5.97
N PHE A 148 -17.25 1.82 -6.08
CA PHE A 148 -17.37 2.79 -5.01
C PHE A 148 -18.83 3.14 -4.70
N TYR A 149 -19.64 3.40 -5.73
CA TYR A 149 -21.07 3.67 -5.57
C TYR A 149 -21.80 2.51 -4.89
N GLN A 150 -21.46 1.27 -5.27
CA GLN A 150 -22.00 0.06 -4.66
C GLN A 150 -21.67 0.01 -3.15
N ASN A 151 -20.43 0.31 -2.78
CA ASN A 151 -20.00 0.32 -1.38
C ASN A 151 -20.73 1.42 -0.58
N LEU A 152 -20.82 2.64 -1.10
CA LEU A 152 -21.44 3.78 -0.42
C LEU A 152 -22.90 3.55 -0.01
N GLN A 153 -23.63 2.67 -0.69
CA GLN A 153 -25.02 2.33 -0.33
C GLN A 153 -25.15 1.69 1.05
N SER A 154 -24.10 1.01 1.53
CA SER A 154 -24.14 0.27 2.80
C SER A 154 -22.94 0.51 3.71
N LEU A 155 -21.96 1.30 3.24
CA LEU A 155 -20.74 1.66 3.95
C LEU A 155 -21.08 2.19 5.34
N GLU A 156 -20.33 1.72 6.33
CA GLU A 156 -20.46 2.16 7.71
C GLU A 156 -19.13 2.75 8.19
N VAL A 157 -19.19 3.92 8.82
CA VAL A 157 -18.01 4.51 9.46
C VAL A 157 -18.13 4.31 10.96
N VAL A 158 -17.18 3.56 11.52
CA VAL A 158 -17.16 3.17 12.92
C VAL A 158 -16.09 3.96 13.64
N GLU A 159 -16.53 4.85 14.54
CA GLU A 159 -15.64 5.52 15.48
C GLU A 159 -15.26 4.55 16.61
N CYS A 160 -13.96 4.35 16.80
CA CYS A 160 -13.41 3.34 17.70
C CYS A 160 -12.26 3.89 18.54
N THR A 161 -11.88 3.13 19.56
CA THR A 161 -10.65 3.34 20.35
C THR A 161 -9.44 2.69 19.67
N GLU A 162 -8.23 3.07 20.07
CA GLU A 162 -7.00 2.43 19.58
C GLU A 162 -7.00 0.90 19.79
N ASP A 163 -7.51 0.41 20.93
CA ASP A 163 -7.63 -1.02 21.23
C ASP A 163 -8.65 -1.76 20.36
N GLU A 164 -9.65 -1.05 19.85
CA GLU A 164 -10.64 -1.60 18.93
C GLU A 164 -10.12 -1.59 17.50
N LEU A 165 -9.43 -0.52 17.10
CA LEU A 165 -8.75 -0.42 15.83
C LEU A 165 -7.71 -1.54 15.68
N LEU A 166 -6.85 -1.72 16.69
CA LEU A 166 -5.85 -2.80 16.71
C LEU A 166 -6.46 -4.19 16.50
N LYS A 167 -7.67 -4.46 16.97
CA LYS A 167 -8.31 -5.78 16.79
C LYS A 167 -8.80 -6.02 15.37
N VAL A 168 -9.05 -4.96 14.61
CA VAL A 168 -9.54 -5.05 13.24
C VAL A 168 -8.41 -4.88 12.23
N SER A 169 -7.47 -3.96 12.48
CA SER A 169 -6.30 -3.72 11.63
C SER A 169 -5.20 -4.76 11.84
N TRP A 170 -5.12 -5.35 13.05
CA TRP A 170 -3.99 -6.11 13.56
C TRP A 170 -2.69 -5.32 13.73
N ASP A 171 -2.59 -4.14 13.12
CA ASP A 171 -1.45 -3.24 13.19
C ASP A 171 -1.58 -2.20 14.32
N VAL A 172 -0.51 -2.07 15.11
CA VAL A 172 -0.34 -1.12 16.23
C VAL A 172 -0.06 0.32 15.78
N TYR A 173 0.28 0.54 14.51
CA TYR A 173 0.53 1.85 13.90
C TYR A 173 -0.64 2.35 13.05
N SER A 174 -1.65 1.52 12.84
CA SER A 174 -2.86 1.89 12.10
C SER A 174 -3.56 3.08 12.75
N CYS A 175 -3.88 4.09 11.93
CA CYS A 175 -4.67 5.26 12.30
C CYS A 175 -6.10 5.22 11.73
N GLY A 176 -6.35 4.29 10.81
CA GLY A 176 -7.62 3.98 10.16
C GLY A 176 -7.54 2.60 9.51
N CYS A 177 -8.69 2.01 9.21
CA CYS A 177 -8.73 0.73 8.50
C CYS A 177 -10.07 0.51 7.79
N TYR A 178 -10.04 0.28 6.48
CA TYR A 178 -11.16 -0.23 5.72
C TYR A 178 -11.20 -1.77 5.72
N VAL A 179 -12.24 -2.32 6.34
CA VAL A 179 -12.51 -3.76 6.37
C VAL A 179 -13.50 -4.10 5.25
N LYS A 180 -12.96 -4.42 4.08
CA LYS A 180 -13.73 -4.71 2.85
C LYS A 180 -14.76 -5.83 2.98
N SER A 181 -14.51 -6.85 3.80
CA SER A 181 -15.45 -7.95 4.03
C SER A 181 -16.72 -7.52 4.79
N GLU A 182 -16.65 -6.40 5.51
CA GLU A 182 -17.77 -5.83 6.27
C GLU A 182 -18.30 -4.53 5.67
N ASN A 183 -17.59 -3.98 4.67
CA ASN A 183 -17.82 -2.66 4.10
C ASN A 183 -17.86 -1.58 5.20
N LYS A 184 -16.79 -1.54 6.02
CA LYS A 184 -16.65 -0.64 7.17
C LYS A 184 -15.32 0.09 7.16
N ILE A 185 -15.36 1.39 7.45
CA ILE A 185 -14.16 2.16 7.76
C ILE A 185 -14.11 2.37 9.28
N TYR A 186 -13.04 1.94 9.91
CA TYR A 186 -12.75 2.18 11.32
C TYR A 186 -11.84 3.40 11.45
N VAL A 187 -12.24 4.32 12.32
CA VAL A 187 -11.55 5.59 12.55
C VAL A 187 -11.46 5.88 14.04
N LEU A 188 -10.42 6.57 14.48
CA LEU A 188 -10.25 6.92 15.89
C LEU A 188 -11.23 8.02 16.31
N LYS A 189 -12.03 7.75 17.34
CA LYS A 189 -13.10 8.65 17.80
C LYS A 189 -12.63 10.00 18.36
N ASP A 190 -11.38 10.05 18.82
CA ASP A 190 -10.80 11.22 19.51
C ASP A 190 -9.98 12.11 18.56
N LYS A 191 -10.14 11.93 17.23
CA LYS A 191 -9.43 12.67 16.18
C LYS A 191 -10.33 13.67 15.46
N GLU A 192 -9.71 14.72 14.94
CA GLU A 192 -10.32 15.73 14.08
C GLU A 192 -9.77 15.56 12.66
N TYR A 193 -10.67 15.40 11.69
CA TYR A 193 -10.36 15.08 10.29
C TYR A 193 -10.35 16.36 9.45
N GLU A 194 -9.54 17.33 9.84
CA GLU A 194 -9.47 18.65 9.20
C GLU A 194 -8.38 18.69 8.12
N GLU A 195 -8.61 19.41 7.02
CA GLU A 195 -7.64 19.60 5.93
C GLU A 195 -6.26 20.01 6.46
N GLY A 196 -5.18 19.42 5.92
CA GLY A 196 -3.80 19.65 6.36
C GLY A 196 -3.39 18.87 7.61
N THR A 197 -4.23 17.97 8.12
CA THR A 197 -3.87 17.05 9.22
C THR A 197 -3.60 15.64 8.72
N TRP A 198 -2.79 14.88 9.46
CA TRP A 198 -2.59 13.44 9.21
C TRP A 198 -3.91 12.66 9.20
N ASP A 199 -4.81 12.98 10.14
CA ASP A 199 -6.10 12.28 10.25
C ASP A 199 -6.98 12.51 9.00
N TYR A 200 -6.91 13.69 8.36
CA TYR A 200 -7.55 13.96 7.06
C TYR A 200 -6.95 13.12 5.92
N GLN A 201 -5.63 12.88 5.92
CA GLN A 201 -5.02 11.94 4.98
C GLN A 201 -5.53 10.52 5.19
N VAL A 202 -5.62 10.06 6.44
CA VAL A 202 -6.06 8.70 6.78
C VAL A 202 -7.44 8.40 6.18
N ILE A 203 -8.41 9.30 6.31
CA ILE A 203 -9.76 9.03 5.80
C ILE A 203 -9.83 9.06 4.26
N PHE A 204 -9.03 9.90 3.58
CA PHE A 204 -8.88 9.84 2.12
C PHE A 204 -8.22 8.53 1.68
N HIS A 205 -7.25 8.03 2.45
CA HIS A 205 -6.61 6.73 2.23
C HIS A 205 -7.63 5.59 2.34
N GLU A 206 -8.42 5.54 3.41
CA GLU A 206 -9.44 4.48 3.58
C GLU A 206 -10.58 4.56 2.55
N LEU A 207 -10.96 5.78 2.14
CA LEU A 207 -11.93 5.97 1.05
C LEU A 207 -11.37 5.48 -0.29
N SER A 208 -10.06 5.57 -0.51
CA SER A 208 -9.41 5.09 -1.73
C SER A 208 -9.39 3.56 -1.81
N HIS A 209 -9.24 2.88 -0.67
CA HIS A 209 -9.52 1.45 -0.59
C HIS A 209 -10.98 1.13 -0.94
N CYS A 210 -11.93 1.86 -0.37
CA CYS A 210 -13.36 1.69 -0.65
C CYS A 210 -13.73 1.99 -2.11
N LEU A 211 -13.01 2.90 -2.76
CA LEU A 211 -13.26 3.27 -4.14
C LEU A 211 -12.99 2.10 -5.09
N ARG A 212 -12.00 1.26 -4.75
CA ARG A 212 -11.47 0.21 -5.62
C ARG A 212 -11.87 -1.20 -5.20
N ASP A 213 -11.99 -1.46 -3.90
CA ASP A 213 -12.32 -2.79 -3.36
C ASP A 213 -13.80 -2.91 -2.96
N SER A 214 -14.53 -3.85 -3.57
CA SER A 214 -15.95 -4.09 -3.27
C SER A 214 -16.25 -5.57 -3.11
N HIS A 215 -16.79 -5.94 -1.94
CA HIS A 215 -17.19 -7.32 -1.62
C HIS A 215 -18.69 -7.35 -1.31
N TYR A 216 -19.49 -8.01 -2.14
CA TYR A 216 -20.93 -8.12 -1.92
C TYR A 216 -21.48 -9.46 -2.38
N THR A 217 -22.75 -9.72 -2.06
CA THR A 217 -23.52 -10.85 -2.60
C THR A 217 -24.54 -10.31 -3.58
N ASP A 218 -24.53 -10.83 -4.81
CA ASP A 218 -25.46 -10.43 -5.86
C ASP A 218 -26.88 -10.99 -5.64
N GLU A 219 -27.82 -10.61 -6.51
CA GLU A 219 -29.23 -11.03 -6.42
C GLU A 219 -29.42 -12.55 -6.56
N ASP A 220 -28.49 -13.24 -7.23
CA ASP A 220 -28.48 -14.68 -7.44
C ASP A 220 -27.78 -15.44 -6.30
N GLY A 221 -27.27 -14.73 -5.30
CA GLY A 221 -26.57 -15.30 -4.15
C GLY A 221 -25.09 -15.59 -4.39
N ASN A 222 -24.50 -15.13 -5.50
CA ASN A 222 -23.07 -15.26 -5.75
C ASN A 222 -22.30 -14.19 -4.97
N LYS A 223 -21.14 -14.57 -4.44
CA LYS A 223 -20.19 -13.64 -3.84
C LYS A 223 -19.35 -13.00 -4.93
N VAL A 224 -19.36 -11.67 -4.97
CA VAL A 224 -18.58 -10.87 -5.91
C VAL A 224 -17.46 -10.18 -5.15
N TYR A 225 -16.25 -10.29 -5.68
CA TYR A 225 -15.03 -9.69 -5.14
C TYR A 225 -14.40 -8.83 -6.23
N ILE A 226 -14.34 -7.53 -6.00
CA ILE A 226 -13.60 -6.58 -6.84
C ILE A 226 -12.40 -6.14 -6.02
N GLN A 227 -11.18 -6.34 -6.53
CA GLN A 227 -9.94 -6.08 -5.80
C GLN A 227 -8.72 -5.90 -6.72
N PHE A 228 -7.78 -5.04 -6.37
CA PHE A 228 -6.52 -4.81 -7.13
C PHE A 228 -5.42 -5.81 -6.86
N ALA A 229 -5.33 -6.30 -5.62
CA ALA A 229 -4.36 -7.31 -5.29
C ALA A 229 -4.79 -8.61 -5.97
N GLY A 230 -4.00 -9.00 -6.97
CA GLY A 230 -4.25 -10.14 -7.83
C GLY A 230 -3.86 -11.46 -7.18
N LEU A 231 -4.02 -12.56 -7.90
CA LEU A 231 -3.48 -13.86 -7.47
C LEU A 231 -2.02 -14.02 -7.86
N ASN A 232 -1.62 -13.43 -9.00
CA ASN A 232 -0.29 -13.60 -9.55
C ASN A 232 0.73 -12.62 -8.93
N TYR A 233 0.25 -11.54 -8.33
CA TYR A 233 1.07 -10.65 -7.53
C TYR A 233 0.26 -10.00 -6.39
N TYR A 234 0.76 -10.18 -5.17
CA TYR A 234 0.17 -9.70 -3.92
C TYR A 234 1.27 -9.12 -3.05
N ASP A 235 1.12 -7.86 -2.66
CA ASP A 235 2.11 -7.14 -1.88
C ASP A 235 1.42 -6.01 -1.13
N VAL A 236 1.42 -6.08 0.21
CA VAL A 236 0.63 -5.16 1.04
C VAL A 236 1.31 -3.79 1.11
N PRO A 237 2.58 -3.65 1.53
CA PRO A 237 3.20 -2.34 1.67
C PRO A 237 3.22 -1.54 0.36
N ASN A 238 3.51 -2.18 -0.77
CA ASN A 238 3.52 -1.48 -2.06
C ASN A 238 2.09 -1.08 -2.48
N ALA A 239 1.08 -1.93 -2.27
CA ALA A 239 -0.32 -1.58 -2.55
C ALA A 239 -0.83 -0.43 -1.67
N GLU A 240 -0.48 -0.42 -0.38
CA GLU A 240 -0.81 0.64 0.55
C GLU A 240 -0.11 1.96 0.19
N ALA A 241 1.17 1.92 -0.18
CA ALA A 241 1.92 3.09 -0.62
C ALA A 241 1.30 3.73 -1.88
N ILE A 242 0.94 2.94 -2.89
CA ILE A 242 0.27 3.47 -4.09
C ILE A 242 -1.13 4.01 -3.76
N ASN A 243 -1.86 3.36 -2.84
CA ASN A 243 -3.14 3.89 -2.33
C ASN A 243 -2.94 5.25 -1.63
N SER A 244 -1.91 5.39 -0.81
CA SER A 244 -1.59 6.66 -0.15
C SER A 244 -1.23 7.74 -1.16
N LEU A 245 -0.46 7.41 -2.21
CA LEU A 245 -0.16 8.33 -3.31
C LEU A 245 -1.44 8.78 -4.04
N PHE A 246 -2.34 7.86 -4.34
CA PHE A 246 -3.64 8.20 -4.92
C PHE A 246 -4.43 9.14 -3.99
N ALA A 247 -4.52 8.80 -2.70
CA ALA A 247 -5.25 9.60 -1.72
C ALA A 247 -4.74 11.05 -1.64
N VAL A 248 -3.42 11.25 -1.51
CA VAL A 248 -2.85 12.61 -1.39
C VAL A 248 -2.87 13.37 -2.71
N SER A 249 -2.87 12.67 -3.86
CA SER A 249 -3.00 13.32 -5.16
C SER A 249 -4.34 14.06 -5.33
N LEU A 250 -5.33 13.75 -4.50
CA LEU A 250 -6.63 14.41 -4.48
C LEU A 250 -6.60 15.79 -3.82
N PHE A 251 -5.56 16.11 -3.05
CA PHE A 251 -5.44 17.40 -2.36
C PHE A 251 -5.06 18.53 -3.33
N ASP A 252 -5.48 19.75 -3.04
CA ASP A 252 -5.14 20.94 -3.85
C ASP A 252 -3.77 21.54 -3.51
N TYR A 253 -3.06 20.93 -2.56
CA TYR A 253 -1.70 21.23 -2.16
C TYR A 253 -0.77 20.03 -2.34
N GLU A 254 0.54 20.29 -2.36
CA GLU A 254 1.54 19.23 -2.39
C GLU A 254 1.71 18.65 -0.98
N GLU A 255 1.42 17.36 -0.84
CA GLU A 255 1.66 16.58 0.37
C GLU A 255 2.83 15.62 0.13
N ASN A 256 3.81 15.68 1.03
CA ASN A 256 5.04 14.88 0.96
C ASN A 256 5.20 13.98 2.18
N ASP A 257 4.52 14.28 3.30
CA ASP A 257 4.43 13.40 4.46
C ASP A 257 3.29 12.40 4.20
N ILE A 258 3.66 11.17 3.82
CA ILE A 258 2.74 10.16 3.28
C ILE A 258 2.97 8.86 4.04
N ALA A 259 1.88 8.18 4.41
CA ALA A 259 1.95 6.82 4.93
C ALA A 259 2.83 5.91 4.05
N TYR A 260 3.53 4.96 4.67
CA TYR A 260 4.52 4.12 3.99
C TYR A 260 5.64 4.94 3.33
N GLN A 261 6.13 5.97 4.02
CA GLN A 261 6.97 7.06 3.48
C GLN A 261 8.03 6.64 2.46
N MET A 262 8.91 5.69 2.80
CA MET A 262 9.99 5.26 1.89
C MET A 262 9.43 4.62 0.60
N GLN A 263 8.46 3.72 0.74
CA GLN A 263 7.79 3.05 -0.38
C GLN A 263 7.00 4.07 -1.22
N SER A 264 6.28 4.99 -0.57
CA SER A 264 5.54 6.07 -1.22
C SER A 264 6.47 6.99 -2.01
N ASN A 265 7.62 7.38 -1.45
CA ASN A 265 8.63 8.17 -2.14
C ASN A 265 9.16 7.45 -3.39
N ALA A 266 9.49 6.16 -3.26
CA ALA A 266 9.97 5.34 -4.36
C ALA A 266 8.91 5.22 -5.48
N HIS A 267 7.67 4.88 -5.14
CA HIS A 267 6.57 4.79 -6.10
C HIS A 267 6.25 6.13 -6.76
N LYS A 268 6.30 7.24 -6.02
CA LYS A 268 6.11 8.59 -6.56
C LYS A 268 7.13 8.86 -7.67
N ILE A 269 8.42 8.60 -7.42
CA ILE A 269 9.48 8.78 -8.41
C ILE A 269 9.27 7.85 -9.62
N MET A 270 8.95 6.57 -9.40
CA MET A 270 8.72 5.62 -10.48
C MET A 270 7.55 6.05 -11.38
N ILE A 271 6.40 6.39 -10.80
CA ILE A 271 5.20 6.84 -11.52
C ILE A 271 5.46 8.17 -12.23
N GLU A 272 6.13 9.12 -11.58
CA GLU A 272 6.55 10.39 -12.22
C GLU A 272 7.46 10.14 -13.43
N CYS A 273 8.19 9.02 -13.48
CA CYS A 273 9.04 8.67 -14.60
C CYS A 273 8.26 8.05 -15.77
N MET A 274 7.27 7.21 -15.48
CA MET A 274 6.49 6.48 -16.48
C MET A 274 5.66 7.41 -17.38
N ASP A 275 5.47 6.98 -18.63
CA ASP A 275 4.54 7.60 -19.60
C ASP A 275 3.41 6.65 -20.04
N ASN A 276 3.44 5.42 -19.53
CA ASN A 276 2.50 4.33 -19.78
C ASN A 276 1.66 3.93 -18.55
N TYR A 277 1.76 4.68 -17.45
CA TYR A 277 0.98 4.45 -16.25
C TYR A 277 0.64 5.78 -15.55
N SER A 278 -0.62 5.96 -15.13
CA SER A 278 -1.08 7.05 -14.28
C SER A 278 -1.78 6.54 -13.03
N LEU A 279 -2.13 7.45 -12.11
CA LEU A 279 -2.95 7.10 -10.94
C LEU A 279 -4.41 6.75 -11.29
N ASP A 280 -4.87 7.00 -12.52
CA ASP A 280 -6.14 6.43 -13.02
C ASP A 280 -6.02 4.90 -13.16
N ASP A 281 -4.87 4.42 -13.63
CA ASP A 281 -4.62 2.99 -13.82
C ASP A 281 -4.60 2.25 -12.48
N TYR A 282 -4.18 2.90 -11.39
CA TYR A 282 -4.26 2.35 -10.04
C TYR A 282 -5.70 1.97 -9.65
N VAL A 283 -6.68 2.78 -10.05
CA VAL A 283 -8.09 2.51 -9.77
C VAL A 283 -8.63 1.43 -10.69
N ASN A 284 -8.24 1.47 -11.97
CA ASN A 284 -8.86 0.67 -13.01
C ASN A 284 -8.25 -0.72 -13.19
N HIS A 285 -6.98 -0.92 -12.81
CA HIS A 285 -6.24 -2.14 -13.10
C HIS A 285 -5.58 -2.72 -11.87
N SER A 286 -5.15 -3.98 -11.93
CA SER A 286 -4.55 -4.69 -10.79
C SER A 286 -3.11 -4.26 -10.48
N LEU A 287 -2.61 -4.64 -9.29
CA LEU A 287 -1.20 -4.44 -8.96
C LEU A 287 -0.26 -5.17 -9.94
N GLY A 288 -0.71 -6.30 -10.49
CA GLY A 288 0.01 -6.99 -11.56
C GLY A 288 0.10 -6.16 -12.85
N TYR A 289 -0.90 -5.31 -13.15
CA TYR A 289 -0.83 -4.39 -14.28
C TYR A 289 0.25 -3.34 -14.05
N TYR A 290 0.35 -2.79 -12.84
CA TYR A 290 1.42 -1.86 -12.48
C TYR A 290 2.81 -2.48 -12.66
N ALA A 291 3.03 -3.69 -12.13
CA ALA A 291 4.29 -4.42 -12.31
C ALA A 291 4.62 -4.65 -13.79
N LYS A 292 3.62 -5.03 -14.59
CA LYS A 292 3.78 -5.19 -16.03
C LYS A 292 4.13 -3.87 -16.73
N GLN A 293 3.50 -2.75 -16.37
CA GLN A 293 3.81 -1.45 -16.96
C GLN A 293 5.22 -0.98 -16.60
N LEU A 294 5.71 -1.31 -15.41
CA LEU A 294 7.11 -1.06 -15.00
C LEU A 294 8.10 -1.85 -15.87
N ASP A 295 7.85 -3.14 -16.12
CA ASP A 295 8.66 -3.96 -17.02
C ASP A 295 8.62 -3.42 -18.46
N GLU A 296 7.43 -3.07 -18.97
CA GLU A 296 7.27 -2.51 -20.32
C GLU A 296 8.04 -1.18 -20.49
N TYR A 297 8.00 -0.30 -19.48
CA TYR A 297 8.72 0.97 -19.49
C TYR A 297 10.25 0.76 -19.46
N ASN A 298 10.73 -0.14 -18.62
CA ASN A 298 12.17 -0.40 -18.45
C ASN A 298 12.75 -1.38 -19.49
N GLN A 299 11.89 -1.99 -20.33
CA GLN A 299 12.26 -3.04 -21.30
C GLN A 299 12.84 -4.29 -20.61
N ASP A 300 12.31 -4.60 -19.43
CA ASP A 300 12.70 -5.75 -18.62
C ASP A 300 11.85 -6.99 -18.91
N ASP A 301 12.32 -8.15 -18.43
CA ASP A 301 11.61 -9.43 -18.51
C ASP A 301 11.32 -9.97 -17.10
N ASN A 302 10.17 -9.54 -16.56
CA ASN A 302 9.66 -9.88 -15.22
C ASN A 302 10.63 -9.49 -14.09
N TYR A 303 11.25 -8.32 -14.21
CA TYR A 303 12.18 -7.83 -13.19
C TYR A 303 11.48 -6.91 -12.18
N ALA A 304 10.45 -6.18 -12.61
CA ALA A 304 9.67 -5.29 -11.75
C ALA A 304 9.15 -6.00 -10.50
N THR A 305 8.60 -7.21 -10.62
CA THR A 305 8.14 -7.99 -9.46
C THR A 305 9.26 -8.32 -8.48
N THR A 306 10.49 -8.55 -8.96
CA THR A 306 11.66 -8.74 -8.09
C THR A 306 11.98 -7.47 -7.31
N ILE A 307 11.94 -6.32 -7.98
CA ILE A 307 12.17 -5.01 -7.34
C ILE A 307 11.10 -4.72 -6.29
N LEU A 308 9.83 -4.95 -6.62
CA LEU A 308 8.73 -4.69 -5.70
C LEU A 308 8.78 -5.63 -4.48
N THR A 309 9.09 -6.92 -4.66
CA THR A 309 9.35 -7.84 -3.54
C THR A 309 10.50 -7.36 -2.66
N LEU A 310 11.59 -6.85 -3.25
CA LEU A 310 12.68 -6.28 -2.45
C LEU A 310 12.24 -5.03 -1.68
N MET A 311 11.34 -4.20 -2.22
CA MET A 311 10.78 -3.04 -1.52
C MET A 311 9.90 -3.44 -0.33
N ASP A 312 9.14 -4.54 -0.43
CA ASP A 312 8.39 -5.15 0.66
C ASP A 312 9.31 -5.71 1.75
N GLU A 313 10.35 -6.46 1.35
CA GLU A 313 11.37 -6.92 2.29
C GLU A 313 12.07 -5.75 3.01
N GLN A 314 12.36 -4.67 2.27
CA GLN A 314 12.97 -3.47 2.81
C GLN A 314 12.06 -2.79 3.85
N TYR A 315 10.76 -2.70 3.58
CA TYR A 315 9.77 -2.19 4.53
C TYR A 315 9.85 -2.97 5.85
N HIS A 316 9.83 -4.30 5.78
CA HIS A 316 9.84 -5.13 6.99
C HIS A 316 11.17 -5.09 7.74
N ASP A 317 12.30 -5.01 7.04
CA ASP A 317 13.64 -4.86 7.66
C ASP A 317 13.75 -3.54 8.45
N TYR A 318 13.17 -2.44 7.95
CA TYR A 318 13.12 -1.18 8.70
C TYR A 318 12.38 -1.31 10.05
N TYR A 319 11.30 -2.09 10.10
CA TYR A 319 10.50 -2.27 11.32
C TYR A 319 10.95 -3.45 12.21
N ASP A 320 11.90 -4.27 11.76
CA ASP A 320 12.46 -5.40 12.52
C ASP A 320 13.69 -4.97 13.35
N GLU A 321 13.47 -4.72 14.64
CA GLU A 321 14.52 -4.31 15.59
C GLU A 321 15.62 -5.39 15.82
N LYS A 322 15.48 -6.61 15.28
CA LYS A 322 16.35 -7.75 15.64
C LYS A 322 17.48 -8.03 14.66
N THR A 323 17.38 -7.60 13.41
CA THR A 323 18.39 -7.85 12.38
C THR A 323 18.38 -6.71 11.38
N ALA A 324 19.42 -5.89 11.34
CA ALA A 324 19.64 -5.00 10.21
C ALA A 324 20.36 -5.79 9.12
N GLU A 325 19.71 -5.97 7.98
CA GLU A 325 20.32 -6.58 6.80
C GLU A 325 21.49 -5.71 6.27
N ASN A 326 22.36 -6.31 5.45
CA ASN A 326 23.42 -5.56 4.77
C ASN A 326 22.79 -4.60 3.74
N PRO A 327 23.09 -3.27 3.76
CA PRO A 327 22.53 -2.30 2.81
C PRO A 327 22.68 -2.71 1.33
N GLU A 328 23.74 -3.44 0.98
CA GLU A 328 23.99 -3.94 -0.38
C GLU A 328 22.85 -4.82 -0.92
N LYS A 329 22.05 -5.46 -0.05
CA LYS A 329 20.88 -6.26 -0.44
C LYS A 329 19.86 -5.44 -1.23
N TYR A 330 19.70 -4.16 -0.88
CA TYR A 330 18.67 -3.28 -1.44
C TYR A 330 19.18 -2.39 -2.58
N TYR A 331 20.47 -2.49 -2.94
CA TYR A 331 21.03 -1.79 -4.10
C TYR A 331 20.24 -2.00 -5.40
N PRO A 332 19.67 -3.19 -5.70
CA PRO A 332 18.82 -3.35 -6.88
C PRO A 332 17.64 -2.37 -6.94
N ILE A 333 17.02 -2.03 -5.80
CA ILE A 333 15.93 -1.05 -5.73
C ILE A 333 16.46 0.34 -6.12
N TYR A 334 17.59 0.73 -5.55
CA TYR A 334 18.20 2.03 -5.75
C TYR A 334 18.68 2.21 -7.18
N ASP A 335 19.33 1.19 -7.75
CA ASP A 335 19.76 1.14 -9.14
C ASP A 335 18.57 1.26 -10.10
N TYR A 336 17.46 0.57 -9.80
CA TYR A 336 16.25 0.59 -10.61
C TYR A 336 15.61 1.99 -10.67
N ILE A 337 15.37 2.60 -9.50
CA ILE A 337 14.80 3.95 -9.41
C ILE A 337 15.76 4.98 -10.02
N SER A 338 17.06 4.86 -9.75
CA SER A 338 18.10 5.71 -10.34
C SER A 338 18.11 5.62 -11.86
N ASN A 339 18.04 4.41 -12.42
CA ASN A 339 17.98 4.21 -13.87
C ASN A 339 16.79 4.93 -14.51
N MET A 340 15.60 4.77 -13.92
CA MET A 340 14.38 5.41 -14.41
C MET A 340 14.51 6.94 -14.38
N TYR A 341 14.92 7.49 -13.24
CA TYR A 341 15.01 8.94 -13.04
C TYR A 341 16.12 9.56 -13.90
N LEU A 342 17.33 9.01 -13.87
CA LEU A 342 18.43 9.46 -14.72
C LEU A 342 18.08 9.30 -16.22
N GLY A 343 17.37 8.23 -16.57
CA GLY A 343 16.86 7.98 -17.92
C GLY A 343 16.00 9.13 -18.45
N LYS A 344 15.11 9.66 -17.61
CA LYS A 344 14.19 10.74 -17.93
C LYS A 344 14.83 12.14 -17.87
N HIS A 345 15.71 12.36 -16.90
CA HIS A 345 16.20 13.71 -16.57
C HIS A 345 17.58 14.04 -17.17
N LEU A 346 18.48 13.06 -17.35
CA LEU A 346 19.79 13.31 -17.96
C LEU A 346 19.69 13.52 -19.48
N LYS A 347 20.38 14.55 -19.97
CA LYS A 347 20.45 14.89 -21.40
C LYS A 347 21.91 14.92 -21.87
N ALA A 348 22.11 14.59 -23.14
CA ALA A 348 23.42 14.68 -23.76
C ALA A 348 23.98 16.11 -23.66
N GLY A 349 25.24 16.23 -23.25
CA GLY A 349 25.93 17.51 -23.09
C GLY A 349 25.79 18.18 -21.72
N MET A 350 25.01 17.61 -20.80
CA MET A 350 25.11 17.98 -19.38
C MET A 350 26.52 17.65 -18.85
N SER A 351 27.03 18.47 -17.95
CA SER A 351 28.26 18.24 -17.21
C SER A 351 28.05 17.24 -16.07
N GLN A 352 29.14 16.69 -15.51
CA GLN A 352 29.06 15.85 -14.31
C GLN A 352 28.47 16.59 -13.11
N GLU A 353 28.70 17.90 -13.00
CA GLU A 353 28.10 18.73 -11.93
C GLU A 353 26.57 18.84 -12.08
N GLU A 354 26.08 19.05 -13.30
CA GLU A 354 24.64 19.05 -13.59
C GLU A 354 24.01 17.67 -13.36
N ALA A 355 24.71 16.60 -13.76
CA ALA A 355 24.25 15.23 -13.53
C ALA A 355 24.17 14.89 -12.03
N ARG A 356 25.14 15.37 -11.24
CA ARG A 356 25.11 15.25 -9.78
C ARG A 356 23.93 16.00 -9.17
N GLY A 357 23.65 17.22 -9.63
CA GLY A 357 22.48 17.97 -9.16
C GLY A 357 21.15 17.25 -9.40
N ILE A 358 21.04 16.50 -10.50
CA ILE A 358 19.86 15.65 -10.78
C ILE A 358 19.79 14.48 -9.79
N MET A 359 20.92 13.84 -9.47
CA MET A 359 20.94 12.78 -8.44
C MET A 359 20.62 13.32 -7.05
N ASP A 360 21.09 14.53 -6.72
CA ASP A 360 20.77 15.21 -5.46
C ASP A 360 19.25 15.46 -5.34
N GLU A 361 18.59 15.93 -6.39
CA GLU A 361 17.12 16.12 -6.42
C GLU A 361 16.38 14.80 -6.21
N MET A 362 16.81 13.74 -6.89
CA MET A 362 16.21 12.41 -6.73
C MET A 362 16.34 11.89 -5.30
N LEU A 363 17.52 12.05 -4.69
CA LEU A 363 17.80 11.63 -3.32
C LEU A 363 16.99 12.43 -2.30
N GLU A 364 16.80 13.73 -2.52
CA GLU A 364 15.94 14.56 -1.68
C GLU A 364 14.49 14.04 -1.68
N LYS A 365 13.97 13.65 -2.85
CA LYS A 365 12.64 13.06 -2.98
C LYS A 365 12.56 11.66 -2.37
N LEU A 366 13.53 10.79 -2.67
CA LEU A 366 13.52 9.40 -2.23
C LEU A 366 13.63 9.28 -0.71
N LEU A 367 14.47 10.12 -0.10
CA LEU A 367 14.80 10.06 1.32
C LEU A 367 14.03 11.07 2.18
N PHE A 368 13.02 11.73 1.61
CA PHE A 368 12.18 12.65 2.37
C PHE A 368 11.52 11.93 3.55
N ASP A 369 11.71 12.49 4.75
CA ASP A 369 11.24 11.97 6.04
C ASP A 369 11.57 10.49 6.33
N VAL A 370 12.60 9.95 5.68
CA VAL A 370 13.17 8.64 6.00
C VAL A 370 14.14 8.82 7.18
N PRO A 371 13.96 8.09 8.30
CA PRO A 371 14.80 8.29 9.48
C PRO A 371 16.28 8.01 9.22
N GLU A 372 17.16 8.88 9.73
CA GLU A 372 18.62 8.75 9.56
C GLU A 372 19.19 7.44 10.13
N GLU A 373 18.46 6.84 11.08
CA GLU A 373 18.76 5.55 11.72
C GLU A 373 18.62 4.38 10.73
N TYR A 374 17.82 4.55 9.68
CA TYR A 374 17.74 3.61 8.59
C TYR A 374 18.91 3.86 7.64
N HIS A 375 20.00 3.12 7.85
CA HIS A 375 21.31 3.32 7.22
C HIS A 375 21.32 3.02 5.70
N ILE A 376 20.72 3.91 4.92
CA ILE A 376 20.78 3.89 3.45
C ILE A 376 22.15 4.38 3.01
N ASP A 377 22.86 3.54 2.24
CA ASP A 377 24.15 3.90 1.66
C ASP A 377 23.96 4.90 0.51
N ARG A 378 24.16 6.18 0.83
CA ARG A 378 24.04 7.28 -0.13
C ARG A 378 25.19 7.27 -1.14
N ASP A 379 26.36 6.74 -0.80
CA ASP A 379 27.53 6.76 -1.69
C ASP A 379 27.27 5.88 -2.91
N HIS A 380 26.54 4.78 -2.73
CA HIS A 380 26.14 3.87 -3.81
C HIS A 380 25.39 4.57 -4.96
N PHE A 381 24.51 5.53 -4.67
CA PHE A 381 23.80 6.29 -5.69
C PHE A 381 24.74 7.11 -6.58
N TYR A 382 25.80 7.70 -6.01
CA TYR A 382 26.79 8.44 -6.79
C TYR A 382 27.73 7.51 -7.54
N GLU A 383 28.06 6.34 -7.00
CA GLU A 383 28.79 5.30 -7.73
C GLU A 383 27.99 4.83 -8.96
N TYR A 384 26.68 4.62 -8.80
CA TYR A 384 25.78 4.30 -9.90
C TYR A 384 25.70 5.43 -10.93
N LEU A 385 25.59 6.69 -10.49
CA LEU A 385 25.60 7.84 -11.38
C LEU A 385 26.87 7.89 -12.26
N GLU A 386 28.05 7.71 -11.68
CA GLU A 386 29.32 7.73 -12.42
C GLU A 386 29.38 6.61 -13.46
N LYS A 387 28.93 5.40 -13.08
CA LYS A 387 28.81 4.27 -14.01
C LYS A 387 27.84 4.60 -15.15
N TYR A 388 26.62 5.02 -14.83
CA TYR A 388 25.57 5.36 -15.78
C TYR A 388 26.03 6.44 -16.77
N TYR A 389 26.62 7.50 -16.25
CA TYR A 389 27.11 8.62 -17.04
C TYR A 389 28.22 8.19 -18.01
N THR A 390 29.16 7.35 -17.53
CA THR A 390 30.24 6.82 -18.35
C THR A 390 29.73 5.93 -19.47
N GLU A 391 28.80 5.01 -19.17
CA GLU A 391 28.24 4.09 -20.16
C GLU A 391 27.41 4.82 -21.22
N LYS A 392 26.62 5.83 -20.82
CA LYS A 392 25.68 6.53 -21.71
C LYS A 392 26.34 7.63 -22.55
N PHE A 393 27.35 8.33 -22.03
CA PHE A 393 27.90 9.54 -22.67
C PHE A 393 29.40 9.48 -22.98
N SER A 394 30.17 8.62 -22.31
CA SER A 394 31.62 8.50 -22.55
C SER A 394 31.98 7.43 -23.60
N ALA A 395 30.99 6.75 -24.19
CA ALA A 395 31.17 5.75 -25.26
C ALA A 395 31.37 6.35 -26.68
N THR A 396 31.89 7.57 -26.80
CA THR A 396 32.14 8.23 -28.11
C THR A 396 33.61 8.55 -28.36
#